data_AF-A0A0B5FU96-F1
#
_entry.id   AF-A0A0B5FU96-F1
#
_cell.length_a   1.000
_cell.length_b   1.000
_cell.length_c   1.000
_cell.angle_alpha   90.00
_cell.angle_beta   90.00
_cell.angle_gamma   90.00
#
_symmetry.space_group_name_H-M   'P 1'
#
loop_
_entity.id
_entity.type
_entity.pdbx_description
1 polymer ?
#
loop_
_entity_poly.entity_id
_entity_poly.type
_entity_poly.pdbx_seq_one_letter_code
_entity_poly.pdbx_strand_id
1 'polypeptide(L)' 'MKCPVCKTYQQNELDLHADGFYEDIVECGICGTVWSVNHGLVEIVKDSQQNSFLEAQSECVEGDDYNYVAA' A
#
# COMPACT_ATOMS: atom_id res chain seq x y z
N MET A 1 -13.93 3.54 -4.44
CA MET A 1 -14.10 2.42 -3.44
C MET A 1 -14.10 2.93 -1.98
N LYS A 2 -13.98 2.09 -0.93
CA LYS A 2 -13.94 2.58 0.48
C LYS A 2 -12.53 2.42 1.02
N CYS A 3 -11.95 3.50 1.58
CA CYS A 3 -10.59 3.47 2.12
C CYS A 3 -10.46 2.35 3.18
N PRO A 4 -9.47 1.45 3.07
CA PRO A 4 -9.31 0.33 4.00
C PRO A 4 -8.90 0.78 5.41
N VAL A 5 -8.29 1.96 5.52
CA VAL A 5 -7.81 2.54 6.78
C VAL A 5 -8.89 3.36 7.48
N CYS A 6 -9.27 4.53 6.94
CA CYS A 6 -10.17 5.46 7.62
C CYS A 6 -11.64 5.31 7.21
N LYS A 7 -11.96 4.36 6.32
CA LYS A 7 -13.33 4.00 5.93
C LYS A 7 -14.11 5.13 5.22
N THR A 8 -13.44 6.19 4.75
CA THR A 8 -14.04 7.24 3.90
C THR A 8 -14.16 6.82 2.42
N TYR A 9 -14.91 7.59 1.63
CA TYR A 9 -15.07 7.41 0.18
C TYR A 9 -14.36 8.49 -0.64
N GLN A 10 -13.76 9.50 0.00
CA GLN A 10 -13.01 10.54 -0.70
C GLN A 10 -11.64 10.00 -1.10
N GLN A 11 -11.43 9.79 -2.39
CA GLN A 11 -10.20 9.23 -2.95
C GLN A 11 -9.93 9.76 -4.35
N ASN A 12 -8.66 9.70 -4.75
CA ASN A 12 -8.22 9.88 -6.12
C ASN A 12 -7.84 8.50 -6.67
N GLU A 13 -8.35 8.16 -7.85
CA GLU A 13 -8.13 6.86 -8.49
C GLU A 13 -7.25 7.09 -9.73
N LEU A 14 -6.18 6.31 -9.85
CA LEU A 14 -5.31 6.24 -11.02
C LEU A 14 -5.47 4.85 -11.63
N ASP A 15 -5.98 4.83 -12.85
CA ASP A 15 -6.23 3.61 -13.58
C ASP A 15 -5.04 3.28 -14.50
N LEU A 16 -4.39 2.15 -14.27
CA LEU A 16 -3.15 1.74 -14.94
C LEU A 16 -3.42 0.53 -15.85
N HIS A 17 -3.49 0.81 -17.15
CA HIS A 17 -3.69 -0.17 -18.21
C HIS A 17 -2.51 -0.15 -19.17
N ALA A 18 -1.57 -1.08 -19.03
CA ALA A 18 -0.42 -1.19 -19.93
C ALA A 18 0.01 -2.64 -20.11
N ASP A 19 0.17 -3.10 -21.36
CA ASP A 19 0.80 -4.39 -21.72
C ASP A 19 0.34 -5.62 -20.92
N GLY A 20 -0.97 -5.74 -20.67
CA GLY A 20 -1.57 -6.86 -19.92
C GLY A 20 -1.54 -6.70 -18.40
N PHE A 21 -1.01 -5.58 -17.91
CA PHE A 21 -1.13 -5.11 -16.54
C PHE A 21 -2.38 -4.25 -16.40
N TYR A 22 -3.23 -4.60 -15.46
CA TYR A 22 -4.50 -3.93 -15.18
C TYR A 22 -4.63 -3.75 -13.67
N GLU A 23 -4.30 -2.57 -13.19
CA GLU A 23 -4.33 -2.24 -11.77
C GLU A 23 -4.93 -0.87 -11.54
N ASP A 24 -5.78 -0.78 -10.52
CA ASP A 24 -6.25 0.50 -10.01
C ASP A 24 -5.37 0.88 -8.81
N ILE A 25 -4.69 2.02 -8.87
CA ILE A 25 -4.00 2.60 -7.71
C ILE A 25 -4.89 3.70 -7.13
N VAL A 26 -5.17 3.62 -5.83
CA VAL A 26 -6.09 4.53 -5.17
C VAL A 26 -5.44 5.20 -3.98
N GLU A 27 -5.56 6.51 -3.90
CA GLU A 27 -5.09 7.33 -2.79
C GLU A 27 -6.27 7.93 -2.02
N CYS A 28 -6.32 7.73 -0.70
CA CYS A 28 -7.32 8.36 0.14
C CYS A 28 -7.03 9.84 0.35
N GLY A 29 -7.97 10.71 -0.03
CA GLY A 29 -7.83 12.16 0.16
C GLY A 29 -7.96 12.65 1.60
N ILE A 30 -8.23 11.75 2.56
CA ILE A 30 -8.37 12.10 4.00
C ILE A 30 -7.15 11.67 4.81
N CYS A 31 -6.73 10.41 4.71
CA CYS A 31 -5.59 9.89 5.48
C CYS A 31 -4.32 9.68 4.66
N GLY A 32 -4.39 9.76 3.32
CA GLY A 32 -3.22 9.59 2.46
C GLY A 32 -2.73 8.14 2.34
N THR A 33 -3.50 7.15 2.81
CA THR A 33 -3.25 5.73 2.51
C THR A 33 -3.34 5.53 1.01
N VAL A 34 -2.40 4.76 0.45
CA VAL A 34 -2.41 4.33 -0.96
C VAL A 34 -2.54 2.81 -0.99
N TRP A 35 -3.40 2.30 -1.86
CA TRP A 35 -3.57 0.87 -2.07
C TRP A 35 -3.79 0.58 -3.55
N SER A 36 -3.38 -0.61 -4.00
CA SER A 36 -3.70 -1.12 -5.32
C SER A 36 -4.90 -2.07 -5.26
N VAL A 37 -5.59 -2.21 -6.39
CA VAL A 37 -6.60 -3.24 -6.61
C VAL A 37 -6.23 -4.01 -7.86
N ASN A 38 -6.02 -5.31 -7.71
CA ASN A 38 -5.77 -6.22 -8.81
C ASN A 38 -6.66 -7.47 -8.64
N HIS A 39 -7.47 -7.79 -9.66
CA HIS A 39 -8.41 -8.92 -9.62
C HIS A 39 -9.30 -8.99 -8.36
N GLY A 40 -9.69 -7.83 -7.82
CA GLY A 40 -10.51 -7.72 -6.60
C GLY A 40 -9.76 -7.91 -5.28
N LEU A 41 -8.44 -8.15 -5.33
CA LEU A 41 -7.56 -8.15 -4.18
C LEU A 41 -7.09 -6.72 -3.90
N VAL A 42 -7.02 -6.36 -2.62
CA VAL A 42 -6.56 -5.04 -2.17
C VAL A 42 -5.23 -5.21 -1.46
N GLU A 43 -4.22 -4.48 -1.90
CA GLU A 43 -2.90 -4.45 -1.27
C GLU A 43 -2.54 -3.03 -0.85
N ILE A 44 -2.11 -2.84 0.40
CA ILE A 44 -1.71 -1.52 0.90
C ILE A 44 -0.28 -1.23 0.44
N VAL A 45 -0.14 -0.22 -0.41
CA VAL A 45 1.16 0.25 -0.92
C VAL A 45 1.79 1.26 0.05
N LYS A 46 0.96 2.12 0.65
CA LYS A 46 1.39 3.09 1.66
C LYS A 46 0.39 3.11 2.81
N ASP A 47 0.82 2.62 3.96
CA ASP A 47 0.04 2.77 5.19
C ASP A 47 0.25 4.17 5.79
N SER A 48 -0.84 4.77 6.25
CA SER A 48 -0.83 6.07 6.95
C SER A 48 -1.04 5.94 8.46
N GLN A 49 -1.36 4.73 8.94
CA GLN A 49 -1.55 4.48 10.37
C GLN A 49 -0.19 4.44 11.08
N GLN A 50 -0.04 5.29 12.10
CA GLN A 50 1.06 5.20 13.04
C GLN A 50 0.88 3.99 13.96
N ASN A 51 1.99 3.36 14.31
CA ASN A 51 2.12 2.12 15.06
C ASN A 51 1.31 0.96 14.49
N SER A 52 1.11 0.94 13.17
CA SER A 52 0.48 -0.19 12.51
C SER A 52 1.46 -1.37 12.44
N PHE A 53 0.92 -2.57 12.29
CA PHE A 53 1.75 -3.76 12.04
C PHE A 53 2.65 -3.60 10.80
N LEU A 54 2.20 -2.86 9.78
CA LEU A 54 2.93 -2.62 8.55
C LEU A 54 3.94 -1.47 8.67
N GLU A 55 3.79 -0.58 9.66
CA GLU A 55 4.77 0.49 9.94
C GLU A 55 6.06 -0.06 10.55
N ALA A 56 5.99 -1.21 11.24
CA ALA A 56 7.10 -1.78 11.98
C ALA A 56 8.32 -1.98 11.06
N GLN A 57 9.35 -1.16 11.27
CA GLN A 57 10.67 -1.40 10.69
C GLN A 57 11.36 -2.49 11.49
N SER A 58 12.06 -3.40 10.81
CA SER A 58 12.97 -4.30 11.48
C SER A 58 14.02 -3.51 12.26
N GLU A 59 14.45 -4.05 13.39
CA GLU A 59 15.56 -3.47 14.16
C GLU A 59 16.82 -3.28 13.29
N CYS A 60 17.66 -2.32 13.65
CA CYS A 60 18.97 -2.17 13.01
C CYS A 60 19.80 -3.43 13.29
N VAL A 61 20.01 -4.26 12.27
CA VAL A 61 20.90 -5.42 12.36
C VAL A 61 22.35 -4.94 12.18
N GLU A 62 23.17 -5.06 13.22
CA GLU A 62 24.57 -4.56 13.20
C GLU A 62 25.54 -5.46 12.39
N GLY A 63 25.03 -6.55 11.79
CA GLY A 63 25.82 -7.56 11.08
C GLY A 63 25.58 -7.67 9.58
N ASP A 64 24.86 -6.74 8.95
CA ASP A 64 24.36 -6.89 7.56
C ASP A 64 23.51 -8.15 7.32
N ASP A 65 23.00 -8.77 8.40
CA ASP A 65 22.13 -9.96 8.37
C ASP A 65 20.67 -9.59 7.98
N TYR A 66 20.52 -8.79 6.93
CA TYR A 66 19.21 -8.47 6.39
C TYR A 66 18.59 -9.73 5.80
N ASN A 67 17.28 -9.92 6.01
CA ASN A 67 16.50 -10.85 5.19
C ASN A 67 16.52 -10.30 3.75
N TYR A 68 17.47 -10.75 2.94
CA TYR A 68 17.48 -10.47 1.51
C TYR A 68 16.20 -11.03 0.90
N VAL A 69 15.23 -10.17 0.62
CA VAL A 69 14.18 -10.49 -0.34
C VAL A 69 14.89 -10.46 -1.69
N ALA A 70 15.27 -11.65 -2.19
CA ALA A 70 15.85 -11.79 -3.52
C ALA A 70 14.84 -11.21 -4.53
N ALA A 71 15.25 -10.13 -5.20
CA ALA A 71 14.55 -9.57 -6.35
C ALA A 71 14.77 -10.43 -7.60
#